data_AF-A0A2A9EM95-F1
#
_entry.id   AF-A0A2A9EM95-F1
#
_cell.length_a   1.000
_cell.length_b   1.000
_cell.length_c   1.000
_cell.angle_alpha   90.00
_cell.angle_beta   90.00
_cell.angle_gamma   90.00
#
_symmetry.space_group_name_H-M   'P 1'
#
loop_
_entity.id
_entity.type
_entity.pdbx_description
1 polymer ?
#
loop_
_entity_poly.entity_id
_entity_poly.type
_entity_poly.pdbx_seq_one_letter_code
_entity_poly.pdbx_strand_id
1 'polypeptide(L)'
;MSEAPRCYPGDGGISAMRADIQAALGRLGEAQAQLRAAFPADWTGAGASTFTDVVLSVLHHSQSVDRALRVADHAAAVADAELEARLAGGTV
;
A
#
# COMPACT_ATOMS: atom_id res chain seq x y z
N MET A 1 -19.88 -2.04 -18.76
CA MET A 1 -18.54 -2.16 -19.38
C MET A 1 -17.54 -1.66 -18.38
N SER A 2 -16.84 -2.55 -17.67
CA SER A 2 -15.75 -2.14 -16.78
C SER A 2 -14.56 -1.81 -17.65
N GLU A 3 -14.26 -0.52 -17.78
CA GLU A 3 -13.02 -0.08 -18.40
C GLU A 3 -11.86 -0.61 -17.56
N ALA A 4 -11.01 -1.46 -18.16
CA ALA A 4 -9.83 -1.96 -17.47
C ALA A 4 -9.02 -0.75 -16.98
N PRO A 5 -8.59 -0.71 -15.70
CA PRO A 5 -7.79 0.40 -15.20
C PRO A 5 -6.56 0.50 -16.08
N ARG A 6 -6.51 1.59 -16.87
CA ARG A 6 -5.44 1.81 -17.83
C ARG A 6 -4.18 2.06 -17.00
N CYS A 7 -3.21 1.14 -17.06
CA CYS A 7 -1.85 1.33 -16.55
C CYS A 7 -1.09 2.38 -17.39
N TYR A 8 -1.75 3.49 -17.73
CA TYR A 8 -1.15 4.55 -18.51
C TYR A 8 -0.23 5.37 -17.60
N PRO A 9 1.01 5.65 -18.02
CA PRO A 9 1.91 6.53 -17.31
C PRO A 9 1.28 7.93 -17.32
N GLY A 10 1.13 8.54 -16.14
CA GLY A 10 0.79 9.95 -16.05
C GLY A 10 1.98 10.82 -16.48
N ASP A 11 1.78 12.14 -16.50
CA ASP A 11 2.85 13.11 -16.72
C ASP A 11 3.91 12.96 -15.60
N GLY A 12 4.99 12.21 -15.89
CA GLY A 12 6.06 11.91 -14.92
C GLY A 12 6.54 10.46 -14.86
N GLY A 13 6.02 9.55 -15.69
CA GLY A 13 6.57 8.19 -15.85
C GLY A 13 6.15 7.16 -14.78
N ILE A 14 5.32 7.56 -13.81
CA ILE A 14 4.64 6.64 -12.88
C ILE A 14 3.21 6.45 -13.39
N SER A 15 2.75 5.21 -13.54
CA SER A 15 1.33 4.98 -13.86
C SER A 15 0.42 5.42 -12.72
N ALA A 16 -0.77 5.93 -13.06
CA ALA A 16 -1.77 6.33 -12.06
C ALA A 16 -2.04 5.22 -11.03
N MET A 17 -2.04 3.97 -11.49
CA MET A 17 -2.15 2.78 -10.65
C MET A 17 -1.02 2.67 -9.62
N ARG A 18 0.23 2.91 -10.01
CA ARG A 18 1.37 2.86 -9.09
C ARG A 18 1.32 3.99 -8.07
N ALA A 19 0.88 5.19 -8.47
CA ALA A 19 0.65 6.29 -7.53
C ALA A 19 -0.42 5.95 -6.49
N ASP A 20 -1.53 5.33 -6.90
CA ASP A 20 -2.59 4.89 -5.99
C ASP A 20 -2.11 3.79 -5.02
N ILE A 21 -1.28 2.85 -5.47
CA ILE A 21 -0.66 1.83 -4.60
C ILE A 21 0.24 2.49 -3.55
N GLN A 22 1.07 3.46 -3.93
CA GLN A 22 1.94 4.19 -3.01
C GLN A 22 1.14 5.00 -1.99
N ALA A 23 0.05 5.64 -2.42
CA ALA A 23 -0.87 6.33 -1.52
C ALA A 23 -1.52 5.35 -0.52
N ALA A 24 -1.91 4.16 -0.98
CA ALA A 24 -2.45 3.12 -0.10
C ALA A 24 -1.43 2.63 0.93
N LEU A 25 -0.16 2.43 0.53
CA LEU A 25 0.94 2.11 1.45
C LEU A 25 1.14 3.19 2.51
N GLY A 26 1.12 4.46 2.11
CA GLY A 26 1.23 5.60 3.02
C GLY A 26 0.11 5.60 4.07
N ARG A 27 -1.14 5.49 3.63
CA ARG A 27 -2.32 5.45 4.53
C ARG A 27 -2.28 4.25 5.47
N LEU A 28 -1.85 3.08 5.00
CA LEU A 28 -1.70 1.90 5.84
C LEU A 28 -0.64 2.12 6.92
N GLY A 29 0.51 2.71 6.57
CA GLY A 29 1.57 3.06 7.51
C GLY A 29 1.11 4.04 8.59
N GLU A 30 0.39 5.10 8.19
CA GLU A 30 -0.20 6.08 9.11
C GLU A 30 -1.19 5.43 10.09
N ALA A 31 -2.10 4.60 9.58
CA ALA A 31 -3.07 3.88 10.42
C ALA A 31 -2.38 2.96 11.43
N GLN A 32 -1.34 2.22 11.02
CA GLN A 32 -0.57 1.38 11.94
C GLN A 32 0.16 2.21 13.01
N ALA A 33 0.70 3.37 12.65
CA ALA A 33 1.38 4.26 13.60
C ALA A 33 0.39 4.82 14.63
N GLN A 34 -0.80 5.25 14.20
CA GLN A 34 -1.86 5.73 15.08
C GLN A 34 -2.31 4.65 16.06
N LEU A 35 -2.52 3.42 15.58
CA LEU A 35 -2.90 2.29 16.44
C LEU A 35 -1.82 1.95 17.49
N ARG A 36 -0.54 2.04 17.13
CA ARG A 36 0.56 1.83 18.10
C ARG A 36 0.67 2.97 19.11
N ALA A 37 0.41 4.20 18.70
CA ALA A 37 0.45 5.36 19.58
C ALA A 37 -0.76 5.43 20.54
N ALA A 38 -1.87 4.78 20.20
CA ALA A 38 -3.10 4.79 20.98
C ALA A 38 -3.03 3.98 22.29
N PHE A 39 -1.89 3.34 22.61
CA PHE A 39 -1.68 2.61 23.85
C PHE A 39 -1.16 3.53 24.96
N PRO A 40 -1.97 3.87 25.99
CA PRO A 40 -1.48 4.55 27.17
C PRO A 40 -0.57 3.59 27.94
N ALA A 41 0.65 4.02 28.27
CA ALA A 41 1.63 3.18 28.97
C ALA A 41 1.18 2.78 30.39
N ASP A 42 0.21 3.49 30.96
CA ASP A 42 -0.33 3.34 32.30
C ASP A 42 -1.70 2.64 32.33
N TRP A 43 -2.28 2.29 31.17
CA TRP A 43 -3.57 1.61 31.12
C TRP A 43 -3.42 0.11 31.43
N THR A 44 -4.04 -0.34 32.53
CA THR A 44 -3.94 -1.71 33.02
C THR A 44 -5.33 -2.35 33.28
N GLY A 45 -5.35 -3.66 33.50
CA GLY A 45 -6.57 -4.44 33.77
C GLY A 45 -7.09 -5.23 32.56
N ALA A 46 -8.16 -6.02 32.75
CA ALA A 46 -8.68 -6.95 31.75
C ALA A 46 -9.18 -6.26 30.45
N GLY A 47 -9.69 -5.03 30.57
CA GLY A 47 -10.08 -4.24 29.39
C GLY A 47 -8.88 -3.81 28.56
N ALA A 48 -7.79 -3.39 29.21
CA ALA A 48 -6.54 -3.00 28.55
C ALA A 48 -5.89 -4.19 27.84
N SER A 49 -5.87 -5.38 28.47
CA SER A 49 -5.35 -6.59 27.83
C SER A 49 -6.17 -6.99 26.60
N THR A 50 -7.49 -7.01 26.72
CA THR A 50 -8.39 -7.37 25.61
C THR A 50 -8.24 -6.42 24.43
N PHE A 51 -8.18 -5.11 24.70
CA PHE A 51 -7.94 -4.11 23.65
C PHE A 51 -6.57 -4.31 22.99
N THR A 52 -5.53 -4.57 23.80
CA THR A 52 -4.17 -4.84 23.30
C THR A 52 -4.13 -6.03 22.38
N ASP A 53 -4.76 -7.14 22.77
CA ASP A 53 -4.81 -8.35 21.95
C ASP A 53 -5.52 -8.10 20.61
N VAL A 54 -6.63 -7.37 20.63
CA VAL A 54 -7.38 -7.02 19.40
C VAL A 54 -6.54 -6.12 18.49
N VAL A 55 -5.91 -5.07 19.01
CA VAL A 55 -5.09 -4.16 18.20
C VAL A 55 -3.84 -4.87 17.67
N LEU A 56 -3.18 -5.71 18.47
CA LEU A 56 -2.05 -6.53 18.00
C LEU A 56 -2.48 -7.48 16.88
N SER A 57 -3.68 -8.07 16.99
CA SER A 57 -4.26 -8.88 15.92
C SER A 57 -4.49 -8.07 14.64
N VAL A 58 -5.08 -6.88 14.73
CA VAL A 58 -5.25 -5.98 13.56
C VAL A 58 -3.92 -5.63 12.92
N LEU A 59 -2.92 -5.25 13.73
CA LEU A 59 -1.57 -4.93 13.25
C LEU A 59 -0.93 -6.14 12.56
N HIS A 60 -1.07 -7.34 13.12
CA HIS A 60 -0.59 -8.58 12.50
C HIS A 60 -1.23 -8.84 11.14
N HIS A 61 -2.57 -8.78 11.05
CA HIS A 61 -3.26 -8.97 9.77
C HIS A 61 -2.88 -7.91 8.73
N SER A 62 -2.67 -6.66 9.17
CA SER A 62 -2.29 -5.57 8.28
C SER A 62 -0.93 -5.79 7.59
N GLN A 63 -0.03 -6.62 8.15
CA GLN A 63 1.24 -6.98 7.50
C GLN A 63 1.03 -7.76 6.21
N SER A 64 -0.05 -8.55 6.11
CA SER A 64 -0.37 -9.25 4.86
C SER A 64 -0.76 -8.27 3.75
N VAL A 65 -1.50 -7.21 4.09
CA VAL A 65 -1.90 -6.15 3.17
C VAL A 65 -0.70 -5.31 2.72
N ASP A 66 0.18 -4.92 3.65
CA ASP A 66 1.43 -4.21 3.32
C ASP A 66 2.29 -5.02 2.34
N ARG A 67 2.47 -6.33 2.59
CA ARG A 67 3.20 -7.22 1.67
C ARG A 67 2.55 -7.29 0.29
N ALA A 68 1.22 -7.44 0.23
CA ALA A 68 0.50 -7.49 -1.04
C ALA A 68 0.65 -6.19 -1.84
N LEU A 69 0.56 -5.03 -1.17
CA LEU A 69 0.75 -3.73 -1.80
C LEU A 69 2.18 -3.53 -2.31
N ARG A 70 3.21 -3.99 -1.59
CA ARG A 70 4.60 -3.93 -2.05
C ARG A 70 4.83 -4.81 -3.28
N VAL A 71 4.24 -6.01 -3.31
CA VAL A 71 4.30 -6.88 -4.49
C VAL A 71 3.60 -6.21 -5.68
N ALA A 72 2.45 -5.56 -5.44
CA ALA A 72 1.74 -4.81 -6.47
C ALA A 72 2.55 -3.62 -7.00
N ASP A 73 3.21 -2.84 -6.14
CA ASP A 73 4.09 -1.73 -6.55
C ASP A 73 5.26 -2.23 -7.40
N HIS A 74 5.88 -3.35 -7.00
CA HIS A 74 6.95 -3.94 -7.79
C HIS A 74 6.47 -4.39 -9.18
N ALA A 75 5.34 -5.08 -9.25
CA ALA A 75 4.75 -5.51 -10.53
C ALA A 75 4.35 -4.31 -11.41
N ALA A 76 3.81 -3.26 -10.81
CA ALA A 76 3.48 -2.02 -11.51
C ALA A 76 4.74 -1.33 -12.05
N ALA A 77 5.83 -1.29 -11.28
CA ALA A 77 7.10 -0.72 -11.74
C ALA A 77 7.70 -1.48 -12.93
N VAL A 78 7.60 -2.82 -12.94
CA VAL A 78 8.02 -3.65 -14.09
C VAL A 78 7.17 -3.33 -15.32
N ALA A 79 5.84 -3.25 -15.16
CA ALA A 79 4.93 -2.93 -16.26
C ALA A 79 5.16 -1.52 -16.83
N ASP A 80 5.43 -0.53 -15.96
CA ASP A 80 5.77 0.84 -16.36
C ASP A 80 7.05 0.85 -17.22
N ALA A 81 8.09 0.11 -16.81
CA ALA A 81 9.35 0.00 -17.56
C ALA A 81 9.21 -0.71 -18.92
N GLU A 82 8.40 -1.78 -18.99
CA GLU A 82 8.10 -2.46 -20.26
C GLU A 82 7.39 -1.54 -21.25
N LEU A 83 6.46 -0.71 -20.76
CA LEU A 83 5.75 0.27 -21.58
C LEU A 83 6.69 1.38 -22.06
N GLU A 84 7.54 1.92 -21.18
CA GLU A 84 8.54 2.92 -21.54
C GLU A 84 9.51 2.39 -22.62
N ALA A 85 10.00 1.16 -22.49
CA ALA A 85 10.86 0.52 -23.48
C ALA A 85 10.17 0.36 -24.85
N ARG A 86 8.86 0.04 -24.86
CA ARG A 86 8.07 -0.03 -26.10
C ARG A 86 7.90 1.33 -26.76
N LEU A 87 7.66 2.37 -25.97
CA LEU A 87 7.53 3.74 -26.48
C LEU A 87 8.87 4.28 -27.02
N ALA A 88 9.98 4.00 -26.34
CA ALA A 88 11.32 4.41 -26.77
C ALA A 88 11.84 3.63 -28.00
N GLY A 89 11.45 2.36 -28.14
CA GLY A 89 11.76 1.53 -29.31
C GLY A 89 10.83 1.74 -30.50
N GLY A 90 9.80 2.59 -30.37
CA GLY A 90 8.83 2.93 -31.41
C GLY A 90 9.41 3.92 -32.43
N THR A 91 10.27 3.43 -33.32
CA THR A 91 10.52 4.07 -34.62
C THR A 91 9.70 3.33 -35.67
N VAL A 92 8.45 3.77 -35.91
CA VAL A 92 7.74 3.95 -37.21
C VAL A 92 6.49 4.79 -36.94
#